data_AF-A0A968PFT0-F1
#
_entry.id   AF-A0A968PFT0-F1
#
_cell.length_a   1.000
_cell.length_b   1.000
_cell.length_c   1.000
_cell.angle_alpha   90.00
_cell.angle_beta   90.00
_cell.angle_gamma   90.00
#
_symmetry.space_group_name_H-M   'P 1'
#
loop_
_entity.id
_entity.type
_entity.pdbx_description
1 polymer ?
#
loop_
_entity_poly.entity_id
_entity_poly.type
_entity_poly.pdbx_seq_one_letter_code
_entity_poly.pdbx_strand_id
1 'polypeptide(L)'
;MDGRRRDELFAGYGRYDWEKRGAWVRRLSPAMRAAVMGMLSMLPETRGPKIAWYALSQSDEAMRLRNWFSLFNSDMQAALLEGSMLAALSRKTPTEMFREHLANCDSSDTLSRMLYVDTKMWLPDDLLARGDKTSMAHSLEARVPLLDHKLVEFAARLPSDLKVRQSERKFILKQTSQRWLPETIVYRKKQGFPLPMTEWLRTELRSFVRDNLSPERLRRRGLFNPAFVERMLNEHDQQVADHSLQIWGLLSVELWQQQFLDQNVWSAAAKYAKAATLV
;
A
#
# COMPACT_ATOMS: atom_id res chain seq x y z
N MET A 1 -0.65 -11.06 -17.40
CA MET A 1 -0.02 -11.64 -16.19
C MET A 1 0.72 -10.54 -15.45
N ASP A 2 0.19 -10.14 -14.30
CA ASP A 2 0.90 -9.28 -13.35
C ASP A 2 2.16 -10.05 -12.89
N GLY A 3 3.35 -9.51 -13.18
CA GLY A 3 4.64 -10.07 -12.73
C GLY A 3 5.01 -9.60 -11.32
N ARG A 4 4.05 -9.12 -10.55
CA ARG A 4 4.22 -8.79 -9.13
C ARG A 4 4.14 -10.13 -8.36
N ARG A 5 4.62 -10.12 -7.11
CA ARG A 5 4.03 -10.99 -6.06
C ARG A 5 4.51 -12.42 -5.93
N ARG A 6 5.81 -12.64 -6.09
CA ARG A 6 6.42 -13.93 -5.77
C ARG A 6 7.77 -13.84 -5.05
N ASP A 7 8.31 -12.64 -4.91
CA ASP A 7 9.65 -12.40 -4.36
C ASP A 7 9.61 -11.78 -2.96
N GLU A 8 8.41 -11.67 -2.37
CA GLU A 8 8.17 -11.16 -1.03
C GLU A 8 8.87 -12.03 0.00
N LEU A 9 8.81 -13.36 -0.12
CA LEU A 9 9.51 -14.32 0.76
C LEU A 9 11.04 -14.05 0.83
N PHE A 10 11.60 -13.47 -0.22
CA PHE A 10 13.02 -13.17 -0.38
C PHE A 10 13.33 -11.66 -0.29
N ALA A 11 12.43 -10.87 0.32
CA ALA A 11 12.61 -9.45 0.56
C ALA A 11 12.79 -8.58 -0.71
N GLY A 12 11.92 -8.75 -1.72
CA GLY A 12 11.98 -8.01 -2.99
C GLY A 12 11.77 -6.50 -2.96
N TYR A 13 11.16 -5.94 -1.92
CA TYR A 13 10.75 -4.53 -1.85
C TYR A 13 11.76 -3.66 -1.09
N GLY A 14 11.85 -2.38 -1.47
CA GLY A 14 12.78 -1.44 -0.85
C GLY A 14 12.57 -1.29 0.66
N ARG A 15 11.31 -1.36 1.11
CA ARG A 15 10.94 -1.20 2.53
C ARG A 15 11.65 -2.19 3.47
N TYR A 16 11.95 -3.41 3.01
CA TYR A 16 12.68 -4.38 3.82
C TYR A 16 14.09 -3.91 4.17
N ASP A 17 14.72 -3.26 3.20
CA ASP A 17 16.07 -2.74 3.33
C ASP A 17 16.09 -1.46 4.19
N TRP A 18 15.07 -0.62 4.04
CA TRP A 18 14.83 0.54 4.93
C TRP A 18 14.58 0.10 6.37
N GLU A 19 13.73 -0.89 6.60
CA GLU A 19 13.42 -1.39 7.94
C GLU A 19 14.66 -2.00 8.60
N LYS A 20 15.43 -2.80 7.85
CA LYS A 20 16.67 -3.43 8.34
C LYS A 20 17.71 -2.40 8.78
N ARG A 21 17.87 -1.29 8.04
CA ARG A 21 18.87 -0.25 8.36
C ARG A 21 18.33 0.92 9.17
N GLY A 22 17.03 1.13 9.20
CA GLY A 22 16.38 2.35 9.69
C GLY A 22 16.27 2.45 11.21
N ALA A 23 16.84 1.51 11.96
CA ALA A 23 16.79 1.52 13.42
C ALA A 23 17.39 2.79 14.04
N TRP A 24 18.36 3.44 13.37
CA TRP A 24 18.97 4.69 13.83
C TRP A 24 18.00 5.87 13.84
N VAL A 25 16.95 5.88 13.00
CA VAL A 25 15.94 6.96 12.96
C VAL A 25 15.25 7.09 14.33
N ARG A 26 15.05 5.97 15.02
CA ARG A 26 14.43 5.94 16.37
C ARG A 26 15.35 6.45 17.48
N ARG A 27 16.65 6.59 17.22
CA ARG A 27 17.61 7.20 18.17
C ARG A 27 17.54 8.73 18.13
N LEU A 28 16.89 9.32 17.12
CA LEU A 28 16.68 10.75 17.01
C LEU A 28 15.58 11.23 17.96
N SER A 29 15.71 12.46 18.47
CA SER A 29 14.66 13.08 19.28
C SER A 29 13.36 13.25 18.48
N PRO A 30 12.19 13.30 19.14
CA PRO A 30 10.92 13.56 18.44
C PRO A 30 10.95 14.86 17.62
N ALA A 31 11.61 15.91 18.13
CA ALA A 31 11.76 17.18 17.43
C ALA A 31 12.57 17.03 16.13
N MET A 32 13.68 16.28 16.15
CA MET A 32 14.48 16.01 14.94
C MET A 32 13.68 15.20 13.91
N ARG A 33 12.94 14.18 14.36
CA ARG A 33 12.07 13.38 13.48
C ARG A 33 11.00 14.23 12.80
N ALA A 34 10.38 15.14 13.56
CA ALA A 34 9.38 16.07 13.04
C ALA A 34 9.98 17.09 12.06
N ALA A 35 11.16 17.64 12.38
CA ALA A 35 11.85 18.59 11.50
C ALA A 35 12.18 17.97 10.13
N VAL A 36 12.73 16.74 10.11
CA VAL A 36 13.00 16.03 8.84
C VAL A 36 11.70 15.72 8.09
N MET A 37 10.61 15.34 8.77
CA MET A 37 9.30 15.20 8.11
C MET A 37 8.81 16.51 7.50
N GLY A 38 9.00 17.64 8.18
CA GLY A 38 8.65 18.96 7.66
C GLY A 38 9.42 19.28 6.39
N MET A 39 10.74 19.06 6.40
CA MET A 39 11.59 19.25 5.21
C MET A 39 11.18 18.33 4.06
N LEU A 40 10.97 17.03 4.32
CA LEU A 40 10.50 16.08 3.31
C LEU A 40 9.14 16.51 2.74
N SER A 41 8.25 17.06 3.57
CA SER A 41 6.92 17.53 3.16
C SER A 41 6.99 18.65 2.13
N MET A 42 8.01 19.51 2.19
CA MET A 42 8.24 20.60 1.23
C MET A 42 8.81 20.14 -0.11
N LEU A 43 9.39 18.94 -0.19
CA LEU A 43 9.97 18.43 -1.43
C LEU A 43 8.91 17.77 -2.32
N PRO A 44 8.82 18.14 -3.61
CA PRO A 44 7.95 17.46 -4.56
C PRO A 44 8.41 16.01 -4.77
N GLU A 45 7.48 15.12 -5.13
CA GLU A 45 7.73 13.72 -5.55
C GLU A 45 8.41 12.76 -4.53
N THR A 46 8.58 13.16 -3.28
CA THR A 46 9.25 12.34 -2.24
C THR A 46 8.31 11.35 -1.52
N ARG A 47 7.29 10.82 -2.19
CA ARG A 47 6.28 9.95 -1.56
C ARG A 47 6.89 8.72 -0.85
N GLY A 48 7.78 8.00 -1.53
CA GLY A 48 8.46 6.83 -0.96
C GLY A 48 9.27 7.18 0.29
N PRO A 49 10.19 8.16 0.22
CA PRO A 49 10.93 8.66 1.39
C PRO A 49 10.03 9.16 2.53
N LYS A 50 8.93 9.86 2.24
CA LYS A 50 7.95 10.32 3.26
C LYS A 50 7.35 9.14 4.03
N ILE A 51 6.87 8.11 3.31
CA ILE A 51 6.30 6.90 3.93
C ILE A 51 7.37 6.19 4.77
N ALA A 52 8.57 6.01 4.21
CA ALA A 52 9.67 5.36 4.90
C ALA A 52 10.04 6.10 6.19
N TRP A 53 10.20 7.41 6.13
CA TRP A 53 10.55 8.21 7.31
C TRP A 53 9.44 8.19 8.37
N TYR A 54 8.18 8.35 7.96
CA TYR A 54 7.05 8.31 8.87
C TYR A 54 6.92 6.95 9.57
N ALA A 55 7.09 5.84 8.83
CA ALA A 55 7.09 4.49 9.39
C ALA A 55 8.27 4.29 10.36
N LEU A 56 9.50 4.57 9.92
CA LEU A 56 10.72 4.39 10.73
C LEU A 56 10.76 5.27 11.98
N SER A 57 10.03 6.39 11.97
CA SER A 57 9.89 7.27 13.12
C SER A 57 9.01 6.69 14.24
N GLN A 58 8.23 5.63 13.97
CA GLN A 58 7.37 5.01 14.98
C GLN A 58 8.15 4.05 15.88
N SER A 59 8.01 4.25 17.19
CA SER A 59 8.65 3.39 18.20
C SER A 59 8.00 2.01 18.24
N ASP A 60 6.67 1.94 18.27
CA ASP A 60 5.90 0.69 18.26
C ASP A 60 6.09 -0.06 16.93
N GLU A 61 6.46 -1.34 17.00
CA GLU A 61 6.72 -2.17 15.82
C GLU A 61 5.47 -2.40 14.97
N ALA A 62 4.33 -2.71 15.61
CA ALA A 62 3.09 -2.96 14.89
C ALA A 62 2.64 -1.71 14.10
N MET A 63 2.72 -0.53 14.71
CA MET A 63 2.39 0.74 14.08
C MET A 63 3.36 1.07 12.93
N ARG A 64 4.66 0.80 13.11
CA ARG A 64 5.67 0.96 12.07
C ARG A 64 5.37 0.09 10.85
N LEU A 65 5.16 -1.21 11.06
CA LEU A 65 4.87 -2.17 10.00
C LEU A 65 3.56 -1.83 9.27
N ARG A 66 2.52 -1.44 10.01
CA ARG A 66 1.25 -0.96 9.45
C ARG A 66 1.44 0.28 8.57
N ASN A 67 2.26 1.23 9.00
CA ASN A 67 2.44 2.50 8.31
C ASN A 67 3.17 2.38 6.96
N TRP A 68 3.82 1.25 6.67
CA TRP A 68 4.33 0.94 5.33
C TRP A 68 3.23 0.74 4.28
N PHE A 69 2.00 0.42 4.71
CA PHE A 69 0.86 0.11 3.84
C PHE A 69 -0.31 1.11 3.96
N SER A 70 -0.27 2.00 4.93
CA SER A 70 -1.41 2.86 5.24
C SER A 70 -1.76 3.78 4.07
N LEU A 71 -2.98 3.67 3.55
CA LEU A 71 -3.55 4.65 2.62
C LEU A 71 -3.70 6.01 3.32
N PHE A 72 -4.27 5.98 4.53
CA PHE A 72 -4.38 7.12 5.44
C PHE A 72 -3.66 6.73 6.72
N ASN A 73 -2.65 7.50 7.16
CA ASN A 73 -2.03 7.29 8.47
C ASN A 73 -2.99 7.72 9.60
N SER A 74 -2.59 7.53 10.86
CA SER A 74 -3.45 7.86 12.00
C SER A 74 -3.92 9.33 11.98
N ASP A 75 -3.02 10.25 11.63
CA ASP A 75 -3.31 11.69 11.62
C ASP A 75 -4.32 12.04 10.52
N MET A 76 -4.14 11.46 9.32
CA MET A 76 -5.09 11.63 8.22
C MET A 76 -6.43 10.96 8.51
N GLN A 77 -6.46 9.81 9.20
CA GLN A 77 -7.71 9.15 9.58
C GLN A 77 -8.51 10.02 10.54
N ALA A 78 -7.86 10.62 11.54
CA ALA A 78 -8.51 11.53 12.47
C ALA A 78 -9.09 12.77 11.79
N ALA A 79 -8.44 13.27 10.73
CA ALA A 79 -8.93 14.40 9.95
C ALA A 79 -9.99 14.03 8.90
N LEU A 80 -9.93 12.79 8.38
CA LEU A 80 -10.82 12.27 7.34
C LEU A 80 -12.16 11.81 7.90
N LEU A 81 -12.15 11.04 8.99
CA LEU A 81 -13.36 10.39 9.50
C LEU A 81 -14.22 11.37 10.27
N GLU A 82 -15.54 11.26 10.09
CA GLU A 82 -16.50 11.98 10.94
C GLU A 82 -16.43 11.41 12.38
N GLY A 83 -16.68 12.24 13.40
CA GLY A 83 -16.43 11.90 14.80
C GLY A 83 -17.19 10.65 15.28
N SER A 84 -18.42 10.46 14.82
CA SER A 84 -19.23 9.27 15.12
C SER A 84 -18.64 8.00 14.49
N MET A 85 -18.12 8.10 13.26
CA MET A 85 -17.47 6.98 12.57
C MET A 85 -16.14 6.61 13.24
N LEU A 86 -15.36 7.61 13.65
CA LEU A 86 -14.12 7.38 14.39
C LEU A 86 -14.38 6.64 15.71
N ALA A 87 -15.44 7.02 16.43
CA ALA A 87 -15.86 6.32 17.64
C ALA A 87 -16.30 4.87 17.35
N ALA A 88 -17.04 4.63 16.27
CA ALA A 88 -17.51 3.30 15.88
C ALA A 88 -16.37 2.34 15.49
N LEU A 89 -15.30 2.84 14.86
CA LEU A 89 -14.15 2.05 14.41
C LEU A 89 -13.17 1.65 15.52
N SER A 90 -13.35 2.16 16.74
CA SER A 90 -12.41 1.95 17.87
C SER A 90 -12.32 0.52 18.41
N ARG A 91 -13.19 -0.41 17.99
CA ARG A 91 -13.30 -1.77 18.58
C ARG A 91 -12.11 -2.70 18.32
N LYS A 92 -11.44 -2.62 17.17
CA LYS A 92 -10.19 -3.36 16.89
C LYS A 92 -9.38 -2.59 15.86
N THR A 93 -8.27 -1.99 16.28
CA THR A 93 -7.46 -1.18 15.36
C THR A 93 -6.63 -2.07 14.44
N PRO A 94 -6.32 -1.64 13.20
CA PRO A 94 -5.38 -2.36 12.34
C PRO A 94 -4.04 -2.63 13.01
N THR A 95 -3.59 -1.75 13.90
CA THR A 95 -2.36 -1.96 14.69
C THR A 95 -2.45 -3.20 15.57
N GLU A 96 -3.61 -3.48 16.16
CA GLU A 96 -3.78 -4.66 17.02
C GLU A 96 -3.68 -5.96 16.22
N MET A 97 -4.22 -5.99 15.01
CA MET A 97 -4.07 -7.16 14.13
C MET A 97 -2.59 -7.42 13.78
N PHE A 98 -1.82 -6.37 13.51
CA PHE A 98 -0.36 -6.50 13.32
C PHE A 98 0.33 -7.01 14.59
N ARG A 99 -0.07 -6.51 15.77
CA ARG A 99 0.47 -6.93 17.06
C ARG A 99 0.20 -8.40 17.37
N GLU A 100 -1.01 -8.89 17.10
CA GLU A 100 -1.40 -10.29 17.25
C GLU A 100 -0.52 -11.22 16.39
N HIS A 101 -0.26 -10.87 15.12
CA HIS A 101 0.65 -11.68 14.30
C HIS A 101 2.10 -11.60 14.77
N LEU A 102 2.57 -10.42 15.16
CA LEU A 102 3.94 -10.23 15.67
C LEU A 102 4.19 -10.99 16.98
N ALA A 103 3.16 -11.19 17.81
CA ALA A 103 3.23 -12.01 19.02
C ALA A 103 3.38 -13.52 18.71
N ASN A 104 2.89 -13.97 17.55
CA ASN A 104 2.98 -15.35 17.07
C ASN A 104 4.23 -15.61 16.20
N CYS A 105 5.20 -14.69 16.20
CA CYS A 105 6.43 -14.82 15.43
C CYS A 105 7.62 -15.11 16.35
N ASP A 106 8.22 -16.29 16.18
CA ASP A 106 9.33 -16.78 17.02
C ASP A 106 10.68 -16.09 16.74
N SER A 107 10.75 -15.26 15.69
CA SER A 107 11.98 -14.56 15.31
C SER A 107 12.13 -13.24 16.08
N SER A 108 13.36 -12.96 16.52
CA SER A 108 13.77 -11.65 17.05
C SER A 108 14.34 -10.72 15.96
N ASP A 109 14.71 -11.26 14.79
CA ASP A 109 15.18 -10.46 13.65
C ASP A 109 14.05 -9.64 13.02
N THR A 110 14.25 -8.32 12.94
CA THR A 110 13.26 -7.35 12.42
C THR A 110 12.79 -7.68 11.00
N LEU A 111 13.69 -8.08 10.10
CA LEU A 111 13.33 -8.38 8.72
C LEU A 111 12.49 -9.65 8.63
N SER A 112 12.86 -10.70 9.36
CA SER A 112 12.08 -11.93 9.45
C SER A 112 10.69 -11.70 10.04
N ARG A 113 10.57 -10.85 11.07
CA ARG A 113 9.26 -10.46 11.66
C ARG A 113 8.39 -9.71 10.66
N MET A 114 8.97 -8.76 9.92
CA MET A 114 8.28 -8.03 8.85
C MET A 114 7.79 -8.99 7.75
N LEU A 115 8.65 -9.88 7.26
CA LEU A 115 8.31 -10.89 6.25
C LEU A 115 7.23 -11.85 6.73
N TYR A 116 7.23 -12.21 8.01
CA TYR A 116 6.20 -13.05 8.61
C TYR A 116 4.83 -12.37 8.53
N VAL A 117 4.73 -11.12 9.01
CA VAL A 117 3.47 -10.35 8.96
C VAL A 117 2.99 -10.17 7.52
N ASP A 118 3.90 -9.87 6.60
CA ASP A 118 3.55 -9.73 5.19
C ASP A 118 3.01 -11.03 4.59
N THR A 119 3.56 -12.18 4.99
CA THR A 119 3.08 -13.49 4.54
C THR A 119 1.70 -13.80 5.11
N LYS A 120 1.41 -13.35 6.34
CA LYS A 120 0.12 -13.60 7.02
C LYS A 120 -1.00 -12.64 6.63
N MET A 121 -0.67 -11.40 6.26
CA MET A 121 -1.66 -10.36 6.01
C MET A 121 -1.59 -9.84 4.57
N TRP A 122 -0.45 -9.27 4.18
CA TRP A 122 -0.36 -8.55 2.91
C TRP A 122 -0.47 -9.46 1.68
N LEU A 123 0.20 -10.60 1.72
CA LEU A 123 0.23 -11.56 0.62
C LEU A 123 -1.17 -12.12 0.30
N PRO A 124 -1.92 -12.72 1.25
CA PRO A 124 -3.27 -13.22 0.96
C PRO A 124 -4.26 -12.10 0.59
N ASP A 125 -4.29 -11.00 1.35
CA ASP A 125 -5.39 -10.03 1.25
C ASP A 125 -5.24 -9.05 0.09
N ASP A 126 -4.01 -8.75 -0.33
CA ASP A 126 -3.75 -7.72 -1.35
C ASP A 126 -3.15 -8.31 -2.62
N LEU A 127 -2.22 -9.25 -2.49
CA LEU A 127 -1.42 -9.71 -3.62
C LEU A 127 -2.08 -10.87 -4.36
N LEU A 128 -2.44 -11.93 -3.63
CA LEU A 128 -3.01 -13.17 -4.18
C LEU A 128 -4.47 -13.00 -4.55
N ALA A 129 -5.28 -12.37 -3.70
CA ALA A 129 -6.71 -12.17 -3.96
C ALA A 129 -6.98 -11.43 -5.28
N ARG A 130 -6.13 -10.46 -5.65
CA ARG A 130 -6.27 -9.74 -6.93
C ARG A 130 -5.91 -10.61 -8.13
N GLY A 131 -4.81 -11.37 -8.03
CA GLY A 131 -4.38 -12.29 -9.10
C GLY A 131 -5.43 -13.35 -9.37
N ASP A 132 -5.94 -13.97 -8.29
CA ASP A 132 -6.98 -14.98 -8.35
C ASP A 132 -8.27 -14.46 -9.01
N LYS A 133 -8.87 -13.40 -8.45
CA LYS A 133 -10.11 -12.79 -8.99
C LYS A 133 -10.00 -12.38 -10.45
N THR A 134 -8.88 -11.77 -10.84
CA THR A 134 -8.69 -11.33 -12.24
C THR A 134 -8.46 -12.50 -13.20
N SER A 135 -7.76 -13.54 -12.79
CA SER A 135 -7.57 -14.74 -13.61
C SER A 135 -8.88 -15.53 -13.77
N MET A 136 -9.60 -15.75 -12.68
CA MET A 136 -10.85 -16.50 -12.66
C MET A 136 -11.99 -15.78 -13.36
N ALA A 137 -11.99 -14.43 -13.39
CA ALA A 137 -12.91 -13.65 -14.23
C ALA A 137 -12.81 -13.99 -15.73
N HIS A 138 -11.69 -14.57 -16.16
CA HIS A 138 -11.47 -15.05 -17.52
C HIS A 138 -11.29 -16.58 -17.59
N SER A 139 -11.75 -17.32 -16.57
CA SER A 139 -11.61 -18.77 -16.47
C SER A 139 -10.16 -19.28 -16.61
N LEU A 140 -9.18 -18.47 -16.18
CA LEU A 140 -7.77 -18.83 -16.18
C LEU A 140 -7.33 -19.19 -14.77
N GLU A 141 -6.61 -20.31 -14.62
CA GLU A 141 -6.02 -20.71 -13.34
C GLU A 141 -4.56 -20.22 -13.23
N ALA A 142 -4.31 -19.22 -12.39
CA ALA A 142 -2.96 -18.71 -12.15
C ALA A 142 -2.25 -19.50 -11.04
N ARG A 143 -1.13 -20.16 -11.36
CA ARG A 143 -0.27 -20.85 -10.36
C ARG A 143 0.87 -19.97 -9.87
N VAL A 144 1.23 -20.09 -8.59
CA VAL A 144 2.29 -19.32 -7.90
C VAL A 144 3.37 -20.23 -7.28
N PRO A 145 4.26 -20.84 -8.09
CA PRO A 145 5.21 -21.87 -7.61
C PRO A 145 6.15 -21.41 -6.49
N LEU A 146 6.47 -20.12 -6.44
CA LEU A 146 7.31 -19.57 -5.38
C LEU A 146 6.63 -19.54 -3.99
N LEU A 147 5.33 -19.83 -3.93
CA LEU A 147 4.56 -19.97 -2.70
C LEU A 147 4.21 -21.43 -2.38
N ASP A 148 4.89 -22.40 -2.97
CA ASP A 148 4.82 -23.78 -2.49
C ASP A 148 5.20 -23.84 -1.00
N HIS A 149 4.41 -24.57 -0.21
CA HIS A 149 4.59 -24.63 1.24
C HIS A 149 6.00 -25.04 1.67
N LYS A 150 6.66 -25.98 0.95
CA LYS A 150 8.03 -26.40 1.27
C LYS A 150 9.02 -25.28 1.04
N LEU A 151 8.83 -24.51 -0.04
CA LEU A 151 9.68 -23.36 -0.32
C LEU A 151 9.43 -22.21 0.67
N VAL A 152 8.18 -21.98 1.06
CA VAL A 152 7.81 -20.99 2.09
C VAL A 152 8.46 -21.35 3.42
N GLU A 153 8.33 -22.60 3.87
CA GLU A 153 8.94 -23.11 5.10
C GLU A 153 10.47 -23.00 5.06
N PHE A 154 11.08 -23.36 3.93
CA PHE A 154 12.52 -23.19 3.72
C PHE A 154 12.92 -21.71 3.81
N ALA A 155 12.23 -20.84 3.07
CA ALA A 155 12.50 -19.41 3.06
C ALA A 155 12.31 -18.78 4.43
N ALA A 156 11.33 -19.23 5.23
CA ALA A 156 11.11 -18.75 6.60
C ALA A 156 12.28 -19.05 7.54
N ARG A 157 12.98 -20.18 7.33
CA ARG A 157 14.15 -20.60 8.13
C ARG A 157 15.46 -19.92 7.72
N LEU A 158 15.51 -19.28 6.55
CA LEU A 158 16.74 -18.64 6.07
C LEU A 158 17.11 -17.42 6.94
N PRO A 159 18.42 -17.26 7.29
CA PRO A 159 18.94 -16.02 7.85
C PRO A 159 18.55 -14.80 7.02
N SER A 160 18.19 -13.71 7.70
CA SER A 160 17.73 -12.47 7.07
C SER A 160 18.80 -11.85 6.14
N ASP A 161 20.08 -12.06 6.44
CA ASP A 161 21.23 -11.67 5.60
C ASP A 161 21.30 -12.38 4.25
N LEU A 162 20.73 -13.59 4.11
CA LEU A 162 20.64 -14.27 2.81
C LEU A 162 19.49 -13.73 1.96
N LYS A 163 18.55 -12.99 2.55
CA LYS A 163 17.45 -12.33 1.82
C LYS A 163 17.84 -10.91 1.42
N VAL A 164 18.46 -10.16 2.33
CA VAL A 164 18.97 -8.80 2.10
C VAL A 164 20.42 -8.69 2.58
N ARG A 165 21.37 -8.51 1.65
CA ARG A 165 22.81 -8.40 1.95
C ARG A 165 23.35 -7.11 1.37
N GLN A 166 23.96 -6.23 2.18
CA GLN A 166 24.58 -4.98 1.71
C GLN A 166 23.66 -4.12 0.78
N SER A 167 22.39 -3.94 1.14
CA SER A 167 21.34 -3.30 0.30
C SER A 167 20.86 -4.12 -0.89
N GLU A 168 21.48 -5.25 -1.16
CA GLU A 168 21.04 -6.15 -2.19
C GLU A 168 19.87 -7.00 -1.71
N ARG A 169 18.69 -6.68 -2.24
CA ARG A 169 17.45 -7.43 -2.05
C ARG A 169 17.44 -8.70 -2.89
N LYS A 170 16.72 -9.73 -2.41
CA LYS A 170 16.57 -11.03 -3.06
C LYS A 170 17.91 -11.72 -3.28
N PHE A 171 18.85 -11.51 -2.36
CA PHE A 171 20.24 -11.91 -2.56
C PHE A 171 20.33 -13.40 -2.93
N ILE A 172 19.82 -14.29 -2.09
CA ILE A 172 19.83 -15.73 -2.38
C ILE A 172 19.11 -16.10 -3.68
N LEU A 173 17.96 -15.48 -3.98
CA LEU A 173 17.20 -15.76 -5.19
C LEU A 173 17.98 -15.32 -6.45
N LYS A 174 18.73 -14.22 -6.38
CA LYS A 174 19.58 -13.77 -7.48
C LYS A 174 20.76 -14.71 -7.68
N GLN A 175 21.47 -15.06 -6.61
CA GLN A 175 22.59 -15.99 -6.65
C GLN A 175 22.20 -17.34 -7.25
N THR A 176 21.02 -17.86 -6.90
CA THR A 176 20.52 -19.11 -7.51
C THR A 176 20.10 -18.93 -8.97
N SER A 177 19.49 -17.79 -9.32
CA SER A 177 18.97 -17.51 -10.67
C SER A 177 20.06 -17.30 -11.73
N GLN A 178 21.28 -16.92 -11.34
CA GLN A 178 22.42 -16.73 -12.26
C GLN A 178 22.75 -17.96 -13.09
N ARG A 179 22.37 -19.16 -12.63
CA ARG A 179 22.59 -20.42 -13.37
C ARG A 179 21.74 -20.53 -14.64
N TRP A 180 20.63 -19.80 -14.71
CA TRP A 180 19.64 -19.94 -15.79
C TRP A 180 19.35 -18.66 -16.54
N LEU A 181 19.65 -17.50 -15.96
CA LEU A 181 19.31 -16.19 -16.50
C LEU A 181 20.55 -15.31 -16.62
N PRO A 182 20.65 -14.48 -17.69
CA PRO A 182 21.74 -13.53 -17.84
C PRO A 182 21.72 -12.47 -16.73
N GLU A 183 22.88 -11.93 -16.40
CA GLU A 183 23.04 -10.93 -15.33
C GLU A 183 22.14 -9.70 -15.54
N THR A 184 21.91 -9.29 -16.80
CA THR A 184 21.03 -8.18 -17.16
C THR A 184 19.59 -8.38 -16.69
N ILE A 185 19.13 -9.63 -16.56
CA ILE A 185 17.80 -9.99 -16.07
C ILE A 185 17.82 -10.19 -14.55
N VAL A 186 18.83 -10.90 -14.03
CA VAL A 186 18.96 -11.20 -12.59
C VAL A 186 19.09 -9.92 -11.75
N TYR A 187 19.91 -8.98 -12.21
CA TYR A 187 20.20 -7.74 -11.51
C TYR A 187 19.33 -6.56 -11.96
N ARG A 188 18.37 -6.80 -12.86
CA ARG A 188 17.42 -5.77 -13.29
C ARG A 188 16.72 -5.16 -12.08
N LYS A 189 16.67 -3.83 -12.01
CA LYS A 189 15.92 -3.11 -10.98
C LYS A 189 14.47 -3.58 -10.98
N LYS A 190 13.93 -3.93 -9.81
CA LYS A 190 12.52 -4.33 -9.66
C LYS A 190 11.64 -3.19 -10.17
N GLN A 191 10.88 -3.47 -11.21
CA GLN A 191 9.85 -2.58 -11.74
C GLN A 191 8.50 -3.09 -11.24
N GLY A 192 7.69 -2.19 -10.69
CA GLY A 192 6.28 -2.46 -10.47
C GLY A 192 5.53 -2.46 -11.80
N PHE A 193 4.22 -2.64 -11.74
CA PHE A 193 3.34 -2.40 -12.87
C PHE A 193 2.37 -1.25 -12.54
N PRO A 194 2.86 -0.07 -12.10
CA PRO A 194 1.97 0.99 -11.63
C PRO A 194 0.95 1.33 -12.71
N LEU A 195 -0.32 1.45 -12.31
CA LEU A 195 -1.32 2.06 -13.16
C LEU A 195 -1.06 3.58 -13.16
N PRO A 196 -1.28 4.29 -14.28
CA PRO A 196 -1.12 5.75 -14.36
C PRO A 196 -2.28 6.48 -13.65
N MET A 197 -2.59 6.05 -12.42
CA MET A 197 -3.68 6.55 -11.58
C MET A 197 -3.61 8.06 -11.41
N THR A 198 -2.42 8.60 -11.20
CA THR A 198 -2.20 10.03 -11.01
C THR A 198 -2.65 10.83 -12.23
N GLU A 199 -2.35 10.34 -13.43
CA GLU A 199 -2.73 11.00 -14.68
C GLU A 199 -4.23 10.86 -14.91
N TRP A 200 -4.77 9.64 -14.79
CA TRP A 200 -6.20 9.38 -14.97
C TRP A 200 -7.08 10.19 -14.03
N LEU A 201 -6.75 10.25 -12.74
CA LEU A 201 -7.53 10.99 -11.74
C LEU A 201 -7.49 12.52 -11.95
N ARG A 202 -6.43 13.03 -12.59
CA ARG A 202 -6.29 14.46 -12.93
C ARG A 202 -6.91 14.84 -14.27
N THR A 203 -7.14 13.86 -15.14
CA THR A 203 -7.60 14.08 -16.51
C THR A 203 -8.92 13.36 -16.76
N GLU A 204 -8.89 12.19 -17.39
CA GLU A 204 -10.03 11.43 -17.89
C GLU A 204 -11.08 11.12 -16.81
N LEU A 205 -10.64 10.82 -15.58
CA LEU A 205 -11.51 10.46 -14.46
C LEU A 205 -11.80 11.62 -13.52
N ARG A 206 -11.28 12.83 -13.80
CA ARG A 206 -11.38 13.96 -12.87
C ARG A 206 -12.83 14.32 -12.57
N SER A 207 -13.65 14.49 -13.60
CA SER A 207 -15.08 14.82 -13.45
C SER A 207 -15.82 13.72 -12.70
N PHE A 208 -15.57 12.45 -13.06
CA PHE A 208 -16.14 11.29 -12.38
C PHE A 208 -15.83 11.27 -10.88
N VAL A 209 -14.57 11.54 -10.50
CA VAL A 209 -14.13 11.59 -9.11
C VAL A 209 -14.83 12.75 -8.39
N ARG A 210 -14.86 13.95 -8.98
CA ARG A 210 -15.47 15.15 -8.40
C ARG A 210 -16.97 14.97 -8.17
N ASP A 211 -17.67 14.32 -9.09
CA ASP A 211 -19.10 14.07 -9.00
C ASP A 211 -19.44 13.05 -7.90
N ASN A 212 -18.60 12.02 -7.73
CA ASN A 212 -18.82 10.97 -6.73
C ASN A 212 -18.37 11.38 -5.32
N LEU A 213 -17.32 12.18 -5.22
CA LEU A 213 -16.78 12.69 -3.96
C LEU A 213 -17.22 14.14 -3.69
N SER A 214 -18.39 14.54 -4.20
CA SER A 214 -18.92 15.88 -3.98
C SER A 214 -19.26 16.12 -2.50
N PRO A 215 -19.14 17.36 -1.99
CA PRO A 215 -19.48 17.66 -0.61
C PRO A 215 -20.90 17.25 -0.21
N GLU A 216 -21.86 17.40 -1.11
CA GLU A 216 -23.26 17.00 -0.90
C GLU A 216 -23.38 15.48 -0.70
N ARG A 217 -22.72 14.69 -1.56
CA ARG A 217 -22.72 13.22 -1.42
C ARG A 217 -22.03 12.78 -0.14
N LEU A 218 -20.86 13.34 0.17
CA LEU A 218 -20.11 13.00 1.38
C LEU A 218 -20.91 13.32 2.65
N ARG A 219 -21.55 14.50 2.70
CA ARG A 219 -22.45 14.87 3.82
C ARG A 219 -23.60 13.90 3.97
N ARG A 220 -24.23 13.48 2.86
CA ARG A 220 -25.33 12.50 2.89
C ARG A 220 -24.88 11.14 3.43
N ARG A 221 -23.64 10.71 3.13
CA ARG A 221 -23.09 9.46 3.67
C ARG A 221 -22.74 9.58 5.15
N GLY A 222 -22.28 10.75 5.60
CA GLY A 222 -21.89 10.99 6.99
C GLY A 222 -20.62 10.25 7.45
N LEU A 223 -19.83 9.69 6.52
CA LEU A 223 -18.64 8.89 6.86
C LEU A 223 -17.34 9.71 6.87
N PHE A 224 -17.23 10.67 5.95
CA PHE A 224 -16.01 11.41 5.68
C PHE A 224 -16.25 12.91 5.80
N ASN A 225 -15.26 13.62 6.32
CA ASN A 225 -15.21 15.07 6.41
C ASN A 225 -15.10 15.68 4.99
N PRO A 226 -16.15 16.36 4.50
CA PRO A 226 -16.16 16.90 3.13
C PRO A 226 -15.06 17.93 2.89
N ALA A 227 -14.75 18.78 3.88
CA ALA A 227 -13.73 19.82 3.74
C ALA A 227 -12.33 19.22 3.62
N PHE A 228 -12.06 18.14 4.36
CA PHE A 228 -10.79 17.42 4.25
C PHE A 228 -10.63 16.78 2.87
N VAL A 229 -11.67 16.10 2.37
CA VAL A 229 -11.67 15.46 1.06
C VAL A 229 -11.53 16.49 -0.06
N GLU A 230 -12.25 17.61 0.02
CA GLU A 230 -12.17 18.67 -1.01
C GLU A 230 -10.78 19.30 -1.08
N ARG A 231 -10.15 19.60 0.07
CA ARG A 231 -8.77 20.06 0.10
C ARG A 231 -7.83 19.05 -0.55
N MET A 232 -7.97 17.76 -0.23
CA MET A 232 -7.16 16.69 -0.82
C MET A 232 -7.32 16.63 -2.35
N LEU A 233 -8.55 16.72 -2.86
CA LEU A 233 -8.82 16.75 -4.30
C LEU A 233 -8.18 17.97 -4.97
N ASN A 234 -8.25 19.14 -4.32
CA ASN A 234 -7.65 20.37 -4.83
C ASN A 234 -6.12 20.30 -4.85
N GLU A 235 -5.48 19.84 -3.78
CA GLU A 235 -4.03 19.61 -3.71
C GLU A 235 -3.56 18.61 -4.78
N HIS A 236 -4.38 17.60 -5.07
CA HIS A 236 -4.08 16.61 -6.10
C HIS A 236 -4.13 17.21 -7.50
N ASP A 237 -5.21 17.94 -7.82
CA ASP A 237 -5.41 18.59 -9.12
C ASP A 237 -4.33 19.65 -9.39
N GLN A 238 -3.98 20.43 -8.37
CA GLN A 238 -2.96 21.49 -8.45
C GLN A 238 -1.52 20.96 -8.40
N GLN A 239 -1.35 19.64 -8.36
CA GLN A 239 -0.04 18.98 -8.28
C GLN A 239 0.80 19.34 -7.05
N VAL A 240 0.16 19.86 -6.00
CA VAL A 240 0.81 20.12 -4.70
C VAL A 240 1.20 18.80 -4.03
N ALA A 241 0.36 17.76 -4.16
CA ALA A 241 0.63 16.43 -3.63
C ALA A 241 0.00 15.31 -4.50
N ASP A 242 0.59 14.11 -4.45
CA ASP A 242 0.00 12.92 -5.04
C ASP A 242 -0.87 12.17 -4.02
N HIS A 243 -2.19 12.37 -4.12
CA HIS A 243 -3.22 11.70 -3.31
C HIS A 243 -3.92 10.55 -4.06
N SER A 244 -3.34 10.04 -5.15
CA SER A 244 -4.02 9.10 -6.06
C SER A 244 -4.59 7.87 -5.36
N LEU A 245 -3.83 7.28 -4.43
CA LEU A 245 -4.31 6.08 -3.72
C LEU A 245 -5.38 6.38 -2.68
N GLN A 246 -5.31 7.55 -2.04
CA GLN A 246 -6.29 8.02 -1.07
C GLN A 246 -7.62 8.30 -1.78
N ILE A 247 -7.58 9.06 -2.87
CA ILE A 247 -8.73 9.36 -3.72
C ILE A 247 -9.35 8.07 -4.24
N TRP A 248 -8.53 7.14 -4.75
CA TRP A 248 -9.01 5.84 -5.18
C TRP A 248 -9.68 5.03 -4.07
N GLY A 249 -9.13 5.07 -2.86
CA GLY A 249 -9.72 4.42 -1.68
C GLY A 249 -11.10 4.98 -1.34
N LEU A 250 -11.24 6.31 -1.31
CA LEU A 250 -12.52 6.98 -1.05
C LEU A 250 -13.55 6.69 -2.15
N LEU A 251 -13.13 6.78 -3.41
CA LEU A 251 -13.96 6.47 -4.57
C LEU A 251 -14.44 5.01 -4.53
N SER A 252 -13.56 4.08 -4.18
CA SER A 252 -13.92 2.65 -4.06
C SER A 252 -15.01 2.43 -3.01
N VAL A 253 -14.94 3.11 -1.87
CA VAL A 253 -15.99 3.04 -0.83
C VAL A 253 -17.30 3.62 -1.35
N GLU A 254 -17.30 4.81 -1.96
CA GLU A 254 -18.53 5.42 -2.48
C GLU A 254 -19.18 4.54 -3.58
N LEU A 255 -18.40 4.00 -4.51
CA LEU A 255 -18.92 3.10 -5.55
C LEU A 255 -19.47 1.80 -4.97
N TRP A 256 -18.82 1.25 -3.94
CA TRP A 256 -19.35 0.10 -3.22
C TRP A 256 -20.70 0.43 -2.56
N GLN A 257 -20.82 1.59 -1.91
CA GLN A 257 -22.09 2.03 -1.29
C GLN A 257 -23.19 2.22 -2.34
N GLN A 258 -22.86 2.83 -3.47
CA GLN A 258 -23.82 2.97 -4.58
C GLN A 258 -24.28 1.61 -5.11
N GLN A 259 -23.39 0.60 -5.16
CA GLN A 259 -23.74 -0.70 -5.72
C GLN A 259 -24.58 -1.53 -4.75
N PHE A 260 -24.20 -1.55 -3.48
CA PHE A 260 -24.74 -2.51 -2.53
C PHE A 260 -25.75 -1.90 -1.54
N LEU A 261 -25.69 -0.60 -1.29
CA LEU A 261 -26.66 0.11 -0.45
C LEU A 261 -27.72 0.81 -1.29
N ASP A 262 -27.32 1.45 -2.39
CA ASP A 262 -28.25 2.21 -3.24
C ASP A 262 -28.74 1.41 -4.47
N GLN A 263 -28.07 0.32 -4.84
CA GLN A 263 -28.35 -0.53 -6.01
C GLN A 263 -28.26 0.17 -7.39
N ASN A 264 -27.35 1.13 -7.58
CA ASN A 264 -27.43 2.11 -8.68
C ASN A 264 -26.19 2.27 -9.62
N VAL A 265 -25.11 1.49 -9.53
CA VAL A 265 -23.83 1.87 -10.18
C VAL A 265 -23.81 1.76 -11.71
N TRP A 266 -24.47 0.75 -12.28
CA TRP A 266 -24.34 0.46 -13.71
C TRP A 266 -25.00 1.49 -14.64
N SER A 267 -25.88 2.35 -14.12
CA SER A 267 -26.46 3.47 -14.89
C SER A 267 -25.52 4.69 -14.96
N ALA A 268 -24.68 4.89 -13.94
CA ALA A 268 -23.78 6.05 -13.84
C ALA A 268 -22.45 5.84 -14.58
N ALA A 269 -21.83 4.67 -14.49
CA ALA A 269 -20.55 4.39 -15.17
C ALA A 269 -20.66 4.48 -16.71
N ALA A 270 -21.81 4.08 -17.26
CA ALA A 270 -22.12 4.21 -18.69
C ALA A 270 -22.13 5.67 -19.20
N LYS A 271 -22.45 6.64 -18.33
CA LYS A 271 -22.45 8.08 -18.65
C LYS A 271 -21.04 8.59 -18.96
N TYR A 272 -20.03 8.09 -18.24
CA TYR A 272 -18.64 8.54 -18.39
C TYR A 272 -17.84 7.69 -19.38
N ALA A 273 -18.19 6.41 -19.56
CA ALA A 273 -17.57 5.54 -20.56
C ALA A 273 -17.74 6.07 -22.00
N LYS A 274 -18.89 6.68 -22.33
CA LYS A 274 -19.15 7.29 -23.65
C LYS A 274 -18.31 8.53 -23.94
N ALA A 275 -17.80 9.22 -22.92
CA ALA A 275 -16.95 10.40 -23.11
C ALA A 275 -15.49 10.04 -23.44
N ALA A 276 -15.03 8.86 -23.04
CA ALA A 276 -13.66 8.38 -23.28
C ALA A 276 -13.48 7.66 -24.62
N THR A 277 -14.56 7.37 -25.36
CA THR A 277 -14.51 6.70 -26.69
C THR A 277 -14.51 7.68 -27.86
N LEU A 278 -14.41 8.99 -27.60
CA LEU A 278 -14.35 10.06 -28.60
C LEU A 278 -13.00 10.79 -28.54
N VAL A 279 -11.90 10.04 -28.66
CA VAL A 279 -10.56 10.51 -29.07
C VAL A 279 -9.91 9.43 -29.90
#